data_AF-A0A1Q7YIH9-F1
#
_entry.id   AF-A0A1Q7YIH9-F1
#
_cell.length_a   1.000
_cell.length_b   1.000
_cell.length_c   1.000
_cell.angle_alpha   90.00
_cell.angle_beta   90.00
_cell.angle_gamma   90.00
#
_symmetry.space_group_name_H-M   'P 1'
#
loop_
_entity.id
_entity.type
_entity.pdbx_description
1 polymer ?
#
loop_
_entity_poly.entity_id
_entity_poly.type
_entity_poly.pdbx_seq_one_letter_code
_entity_poly.pdbx_strand_id
1 'polypeptide(L)'
;MSARLTVIFYIILCLEVGLVLTLLPWIPHGFLGLSDWGDNYFLLYAAQKAGVGLQRVISSGWVRGAVTGLGILNLGMAFWEITHFKQVVQALQGGAQSDADKKDAARPKPQTDPLSDYQRRDDSSDKSE
;
A
#
# COMPACT_ATOMS: atom_id res chain seq x y z
N MET A 1 6.34 -3.92 12.70
CA MET A 1 6.56 -2.47 12.50
C MET A 1 6.05 -1.93 11.15
N SER A 2 5.51 -2.75 10.26
CA SER A 2 5.29 -2.37 8.85
C SER A 2 3.95 -1.67 8.55
N ALA A 3 2.90 -1.89 9.34
CA ALA A 3 1.55 -1.40 9.02
C ALA A 3 1.44 0.13 8.90
N ARG A 4 2.18 0.89 9.74
CA ARG A 4 2.23 2.35 9.66
C ARG A 4 2.90 2.83 8.37
N LEU A 5 3.94 2.14 7.95
CA LEU A 5 4.69 2.43 6.74
C LEU A 5 3.82 2.21 5.50
N THR A 6 3.06 1.11 5.46
CA THR A 6 2.13 0.81 4.36
C THR A 6 1.04 1.88 4.23
N VAL A 7 0.46 2.34 5.34
CA VAL A 7 -0.54 3.43 5.32
C VAL A 7 0.07 4.73 4.82
N ILE A 8 1.26 5.10 5.31
CA ILE A 8 1.96 6.32 4.86
C ILE A 8 2.27 6.25 3.35
N PHE A 9 2.76 5.10 2.86
CA PHE A 9 3.00 4.91 1.43
C PHE A 9 1.72 5.01 0.61
N TYR A 10 0.62 4.42 1.08
CA TYR A 10 -0.68 4.54 0.42
C TYR A 10 -1.14 6.00 0.33
N ILE A 11 -1.05 6.76 1.42
CA ILE A 11 -1.38 8.20 1.43
C ILE A 11 -0.54 8.98 0.41
N ILE A 12 0.78 8.74 0.38
CA ILE A 12 1.68 9.42 -0.58
C ILE A 12 1.29 9.07 -2.01
N LEU A 13 1.07 7.79 -2.33
CA LEU A 13 0.62 7.36 -3.65
C LEU A 13 -0.73 7.99 -4.03
N CYS A 14 -1.66 8.06 -3.09
CA CYS A 14 -2.98 8.64 -3.27
C CYS A 14 -2.91 10.15 -3.56
N LEU A 15 -1.98 10.85 -2.89
CA LEU A 15 -1.67 12.26 -3.16
C LEU A 15 -0.98 12.47 -4.51
N GLU A 16 0.06 11.70 -4.84
CA GLU A 16 0.78 11.82 -6.11
C GLU A 16 -0.13 11.52 -7.30
N VAL A 17 -0.81 10.37 -7.27
CA VAL A 17 -1.74 9.96 -8.32
C VAL A 17 -2.93 10.91 -8.37
N GLY A 18 -3.49 11.31 -7.23
CA GLY A 18 -4.59 12.27 -7.16
C GLY A 18 -4.21 13.62 -7.78
N LEU A 19 -3.05 14.17 -7.43
CA LEU A 19 -2.54 15.43 -7.98
C LEU A 19 -2.32 15.32 -9.49
N VAL A 20 -1.68 14.23 -9.94
CA VAL A 20 -1.48 13.97 -11.37
C VAL A 20 -2.83 13.90 -12.09
N LEU A 21 -3.80 13.11 -11.63
CA LEU A 21 -5.12 13.02 -12.26
C LEU A 21 -5.85 14.38 -12.28
N THR A 22 -5.66 15.20 -11.26
CA THR A 22 -6.30 16.51 -11.16
C THR A 22 -5.69 17.50 -12.16
N LEU A 23 -4.37 17.49 -12.32
CA LEU A 23 -3.63 18.48 -13.13
C LEU A 23 -3.42 18.04 -14.58
N LEU A 24 -3.20 16.75 -14.84
CA LEU A 24 -2.87 16.18 -16.15
C LEU A 24 -3.83 16.61 -17.28
N PRO A 25 -5.16 16.72 -17.06
CA PRO A 25 -6.08 17.19 -18.11
C PRO A 25 -5.91 18.67 -18.47
N TRP A 26 -5.31 19.46 -17.58
CA TRP A 26 -5.20 20.93 -17.64
C TRP A 26 -3.79 21.42 -17.88
N ILE A 27 -2.79 20.54 -17.80
CA ILE A 27 -1.39 20.90 -18.01
C ILE A 27 -1.19 21.34 -19.47
N PRO A 28 -0.66 22.55 -19.70
CA PRO A 28 -0.31 23.01 -21.04
C PRO A 28 0.89 22.22 -21.57
N HIS A 29 0.99 22.15 -22.91
CA HIS A 29 2.06 21.47 -23.62
C HIS A 29 3.45 21.81 -23.04
N GLY A 30 4.24 20.77 -22.73
CA GLY A 30 5.66 20.93 -22.40
C GLY A 30 6.01 21.22 -20.93
N PHE A 31 5.06 21.35 -20.02
CA PHE A 31 5.38 21.62 -18.59
C PHE A 31 6.24 20.52 -17.91
N LEU A 32 6.12 19.27 -18.36
CA LEU A 32 6.89 18.12 -17.83
C LEU A 32 7.40 17.19 -18.97
N GLY A 33 7.53 17.71 -20.19
CA GLY A 33 7.73 16.86 -21.39
C GLY A 33 6.50 16.02 -21.77
N LEU A 34 5.37 16.26 -21.11
CA LEU A 34 4.08 15.67 -21.41
C LEU A 34 3.43 16.45 -22.57
N SER A 35 2.95 15.71 -23.58
CA SER A 35 2.23 16.28 -24.72
C SER A 35 0.77 16.57 -24.31
N ASP A 36 0.10 17.45 -25.06
CA ASP A 36 -1.23 17.95 -24.71
C ASP A 36 -2.18 16.77 -24.48
N TRP A 37 -2.96 16.80 -23.39
CA TRP A 37 -3.82 15.69 -22.93
C TRP A 37 -4.62 15.04 -24.06
N GLY A 38 -5.16 15.85 -24.97
CA GLY A 38 -5.96 15.40 -26.11
C GLY A 38 -5.20 15.11 -27.40
N ASP A 39 -3.90 15.38 -27.44
CA ASP A 39 -3.07 15.31 -28.65
C ASP A 39 -1.74 14.59 -28.36
N ASN A 40 -1.83 13.27 -28.27
CA ASN A 40 -0.72 12.38 -27.97
C ASN A 40 -0.60 11.30 -29.04
N TYR A 41 0.61 10.87 -29.35
CA TYR A 41 0.88 9.80 -30.33
C TYR A 41 0.15 8.49 -29.97
N PHE A 42 -0.01 8.21 -28.67
CA PHE A 42 -0.81 7.09 -28.17
C PHE A 42 -2.30 7.21 -28.49
N LEU A 43 -2.89 8.41 -28.34
CA LEU A 43 -4.28 8.65 -28.71
C LEU A 43 -4.47 8.57 -30.21
N LEU A 44 -3.50 9.03 -31.00
CA LEU A 44 -3.54 8.94 -32.46
C LEU A 44 -3.53 7.47 -32.91
N TYR A 45 -2.66 6.65 -32.33
CA TYR A 45 -2.62 5.20 -32.58
C TYR A 45 -3.90 4.49 -32.11
N ALA A 46 -4.41 4.85 -30.95
CA ALA A 46 -5.67 4.31 -30.42
C ALA A 46 -6.88 4.73 -31.28
N ALA A 47 -6.92 5.98 -31.74
CA ALA A 47 -7.97 6.50 -32.61
C ALA A 47 -7.91 5.89 -34.02
N GLN A 48 -6.73 5.54 -34.51
CA GLN A 48 -6.62 4.75 -35.75
C GLN A 48 -7.24 3.36 -35.61
N LYS A 49 -7.16 2.75 -34.42
CA LYS A 49 -7.69 1.41 -34.16
C LYS A 49 -9.15 1.38 -33.71
N ALA A 50 -9.60 2.40 -32.97
CA ALA A 50 -10.92 2.49 -32.36
C ALA A 50 -11.85 3.52 -33.03
N GLY A 51 -11.33 4.31 -33.99
CA GLY A 51 -12.05 5.36 -34.72
C GLY A 51 -11.73 6.77 -34.26
N VAL A 52 -11.80 7.73 -35.21
CA VAL A 52 -11.50 9.17 -35.04
C VAL A 52 -12.31 9.87 -33.94
N GLY A 53 -13.44 9.30 -33.51
CA GLY A 53 -14.27 9.85 -32.44
C GLY A 53 -13.64 9.74 -31.05
N LEU A 54 -12.75 8.76 -30.82
CA LEU A 54 -12.19 8.50 -29.49
C LEU A 54 -11.33 9.67 -28.99
N GLN A 55 -10.52 10.27 -29.87
CA GLN A 55 -9.71 11.43 -29.53
C GLN A 55 -10.59 12.62 -29.11
N ARG A 56 -11.71 12.85 -29.82
CA ARG A 56 -12.67 13.92 -29.50
C ARG A 56 -13.40 13.69 -28.18
N VAL A 57 -13.68 12.43 -27.84
CA VAL A 57 -14.29 12.07 -26.53
C VAL A 57 -13.29 12.30 -25.39
N ILE A 58 -12.04 11.85 -25.52
CA ILE A 58 -11.03 11.99 -24.46
C ILE A 58 -10.62 13.46 -24.25
N SER A 59 -10.57 14.24 -25.33
CA SER A 59 -10.33 15.69 -25.27
C SER A 59 -11.55 16.51 -24.83
N SER A 60 -12.72 15.88 -24.67
CA SER A 60 -13.92 16.57 -24.22
C SER A 60 -13.80 17.04 -22.77
N GLY A 61 -14.44 18.17 -22.47
CA GLY A 61 -14.50 18.71 -21.11
C GLY A 61 -15.14 17.75 -20.09
N TRP A 62 -16.01 16.84 -20.56
CA TRP A 62 -16.61 15.80 -19.71
C TRP A 62 -15.59 14.79 -19.21
N VAL A 63 -14.73 14.27 -20.10
CA VAL A 63 -13.67 13.32 -19.71
C VAL A 63 -12.63 14.01 -18.84
N ARG A 64 -12.22 15.24 -19.19
CA ARG A 64 -11.32 16.04 -18.35
C ARG A 64 -11.90 16.23 -16.94
N GLY A 65 -13.18 16.60 -16.85
CA GLY A 65 -13.89 16.76 -15.58
C GLY A 65 -14.01 15.45 -14.79
N ALA A 66 -14.29 14.33 -15.45
CA ALA A 66 -14.36 13.02 -14.80
C ALA A 66 -12.99 12.59 -14.24
N VAL A 67 -11.91 12.78 -15.00
CA VAL A 67 -10.54 12.46 -14.58
C VAL A 67 -10.11 13.36 -13.42
N THR A 68 -10.40 14.67 -13.50
CA THR A 68 -10.14 15.61 -12.40
C THR A 68 -10.97 15.27 -11.16
N GLY A 69 -12.25 14.93 -11.32
CA GLY A 69 -13.12 14.52 -10.21
C GLY A 69 -12.61 13.26 -9.51
N LEU A 70 -12.12 12.28 -10.28
CA LEU A 70 -11.46 11.09 -9.73
C LEU A 70 -10.17 11.44 -8.98
N GLY A 71 -9.39 12.41 -9.49
CA GLY A 71 -8.22 12.95 -8.81
C GLY A 71 -8.58 13.56 -7.45
N ILE A 72 -9.57 14.47 -7.42
CA ILE A 72 -10.07 15.11 -6.20
C ILE A 72 -10.58 14.07 -5.19
N LEU A 73 -11.29 13.04 -5.66
CA LEU A 73 -11.74 11.94 -4.79
C LEU A 73 -10.54 11.21 -4.16
N ASN A 74 -9.48 10.94 -4.93
CA ASN A 74 -8.23 10.37 -4.43
C ASN A 74 -7.61 11.26 -3.35
N LEU A 75 -7.44 12.56 -3.62
CA LEU A 75 -6.95 13.54 -2.65
C LEU A 75 -7.81 13.58 -1.37
N GLY A 76 -9.14 13.46 -1.51
CA GLY A 76 -10.07 13.38 -0.40
C GLY A 76 -9.86 12.13 0.46
N MET A 77 -9.64 10.97 -0.15
CA MET A 77 -9.31 9.73 0.57
C MET A 77 -8.00 9.85 1.34
N ALA A 78 -6.95 10.41 0.71
CA ALA A 78 -5.69 10.68 1.38
C ALA A 78 -5.86 11.61 2.59
N PHE A 79 -6.63 12.70 2.44
CA PHE A 79 -6.91 13.62 3.54
C PHE A 79 -7.73 12.96 4.66
N TRP A 80 -8.71 12.13 4.31
CA TRP A 80 -9.48 11.34 5.27
C TRP A 80 -8.58 10.43 6.09
N GLU A 81 -7.67 9.70 5.43
CA GLU A 81 -6.73 8.83 6.12
C GLU A 81 -5.76 9.58 7.04
N ILE A 82 -5.29 10.77 6.63
CA ILE A 82 -4.44 11.61 7.49
C ILE A 82 -5.20 12.02 8.77
N THR A 83 -6.47 12.42 8.65
CA THR A 83 -7.28 12.84 9.80
C THR A 83 -7.63 11.68 10.75
N HIS A 84 -7.86 10.48 10.22
CA HIS A 84 -8.24 9.29 11.01
C HIS A 84 -7.06 8.32 11.29
N PHE A 85 -5.83 8.75 10.99
CA PHE A 85 -4.61 7.92 11.03
C PHE A 85 -4.44 7.11 12.32
N LYS A 86 -4.76 7.72 13.47
CA LYS A 86 -4.65 7.04 14.78
C LYS A 86 -5.57 5.81 14.92
N GLN A 87 -6.79 5.89 14.39
CA GLN A 87 -7.78 4.81 14.49
C GLN A 87 -7.47 3.68 13.51
N VAL A 88 -7.08 4.02 12.27
CA VAL A 88 -6.67 3.06 11.25
C VAL A 88 -5.45 2.25 11.69
N VAL A 89 -4.45 2.93 12.27
CA VAL A 89 -3.25 2.26 12.80
C VAL A 89 -3.57 1.38 14.01
N GLN A 90 -4.46 1.80 14.91
CA GLN A 90 -4.89 0.97 16.04
C GLN A 90 -5.65 -0.27 15.58
N ALA A 91 -6.56 -0.15 14.60
CA ALA A 91 -7.31 -1.29 14.06
C ALA A 91 -6.37 -2.32 13.40
N LEU A 92 -5.38 -1.86 12.64
CA LEU A 92 -4.39 -2.73 11.99
C LEU A 92 -3.42 -3.38 13.00
N GLN A 93 -3.06 -2.69 14.08
CA GLN A 93 -2.25 -3.27 15.15
C GLN A 93 -3.04 -4.31 15.96
N GLY A 94 -4.32 -4.04 16.25
CA GLY A 94 -5.20 -5.00 16.94
C GLY A 94 -5.37 -6.30 16.17
N GLY A 95 -5.62 -6.22 14.85
CA GLY A 95 -5.71 -7.40 13.98
C GLY A 95 -4.40 -8.20 13.88
N ALA A 96 -3.27 -7.50 13.69
CA ALA A 96 -1.96 -8.14 13.61
C ALA A 96 -1.54 -8.83 14.92
N GLN A 97 -1.93 -8.28 16.07
CA GLN A 97 -1.66 -8.88 17.37
C GLN A 97 -2.54 -10.11 17.61
N SER A 98 -3.82 -10.07 17.25
CA SER A 98 -4.71 -11.24 17.32
C SER A 98 -4.27 -12.39 16.40
N ASP A 99 -3.75 -12.11 15.20
CA ASP A 99 -3.24 -13.15 14.31
C ASP A 99 -1.93 -13.77 14.82
N ALA A 100 -1.06 -12.97 15.46
CA ALA A 100 0.14 -13.49 16.09
C ALA A 100 -0.21 -14.41 17.28
N ASP A 101 -1.13 -13.99 18.13
CA ASP A 101 -1.60 -14.75 19.30
C ASP A 101 -2.25 -16.08 18.89
N LYS A 102 -3.02 -16.06 17.80
CA LYS A 102 -3.65 -17.26 17.23
C LYS A 102 -2.64 -18.23 16.61
N LYS A 103 -1.54 -17.71 16.06
CA LYS A 103 -0.45 -18.50 15.46
C LYS A 103 0.43 -19.14 16.52
N ASP A 104 0.63 -18.46 17.65
CA ASP A 104 1.31 -19.03 18.83
C ASP A 104 0.44 -20.04 19.58
N ALA A 105 -0.88 -19.86 19.61
CA ALA A 105 -1.81 -20.86 20.14
C ALA A 105 -1.92 -22.13 19.26
N ALA A 106 -1.61 -22.02 17.96
CA ALA A 106 -1.59 -23.15 17.02
C ALA A 106 -0.23 -23.88 16.95
N ARG A 107 0.83 -23.32 17.56
CA ARG A 107 2.07 -24.08 17.78
C ARG A 107 1.83 -25.09 18.92
N PRO A 108 2.17 -26.37 18.76
CA PRO A 108 2.18 -27.28 19.89
C PRO A 108 3.15 -26.70 20.91
N LYS A 109 2.66 -26.45 22.14
CA LYS A 109 3.52 -26.04 23.26
C LYS A 109 4.72 -27.00 23.29
N PRO A 110 5.96 -26.52 23.46
CA PRO A 110 7.09 -27.41 23.63
C PRO A 110 6.72 -28.34 24.78
N GLN A 111 6.60 -29.63 24.47
CA GLN A 111 6.46 -30.65 25.47
C GLN A 111 7.73 -30.53 26.29
N THR A 112 7.65 -29.85 27.43
CA THR A 112 8.73 -29.77 28.41
C THR A 112 8.91 -31.20 28.87
N ASP A 113 9.82 -31.91 28.23
CA ASP A 113 10.20 -33.26 28.57
C ASP A 113 10.81 -33.17 29.98
N PRO A 114 10.13 -33.63 31.04
CA PRO A 114 10.57 -33.40 32.41
C PRO A 114 11.77 -34.28 32.82
N LEU A 115 12.43 -34.93 31.85
CA LEU A 115 13.39 -36.01 32.11
C LEU A 115 14.87 -35.67 31.85
N SER A 116 15.23 -34.47 31.39
CA SER A 116 16.63 -34.17 31.06
C SER A 116 17.54 -33.84 32.25
N ASP A 117 17.01 -33.78 33.48
CA ASP A 117 17.73 -33.30 34.67
C ASP A 117 18.58 -34.35 35.41
N TYR A 118 18.63 -35.60 34.94
CA TYR A 118 19.30 -36.68 35.68
C TYR A 118 20.75 -36.99 35.27
N GLN A 119 21.35 -36.24 34.35
CA GLN A 119 22.65 -36.64 33.78
C GLN A 119 23.78 -35.65 34.05
N ARG A 120 24.12 -35.41 35.33
CA ARG A 120 25.49 -34.99 35.76
C ARG A 120 25.64 -34.91 37.27
N ARG A 121 25.93 -36.03 37.95
CA ARG A 121 26.65 -36.06 39.23
C ARG A 121 26.96 -37.51 39.50
N ASP A 122 28.19 -37.95 39.21
CA ASP A 122 28.86 -39.14 39.78
C ASP A 122 30.16 -39.35 38.99
N ASP A 123 31.23 -38.64 39.39
CA ASP A 123 32.62 -39.10 39.29
C ASP A 123 33.54 -38.01 39.83
N SER A 124 33.75 -38.01 41.15
CA SER A 124 34.93 -37.43 41.81
C SER A 124 34.71 -37.43 43.31
N SER A 125 34.81 -38.58 43.95
CA SER A 125 35.24 -38.66 45.35
C SER A 125 35.60 -40.09 45.67
N ASP A 126 36.83 -40.24 46.15
CA ASP A 126 37.25 -41.24 47.12
C ASP A 126 37.89 -42.52 46.57
N LYS A 127 39.23 -42.48 46.55
CA LYS A 127 40.06 -43.51 47.19
C LYS A 127 41.47 -42.95 47.39
N SER A 128 41.65 -42.38 48.58
CA SER A 128 42.96 -42.15 49.19
C SER A 128 43.04 -43.10 50.38
N GLU A 129 43.73 -44.23 50.20
CA GLU A 129 44.38 -45.01 51.26
C GLU A 129 45.69 -45.59 50.69
#